data_AF-A0A4Y2H7B1-F1
#
_entry.id   AF-A0A4Y2H7B1-F1
#
_cell.length_a   1.000
_cell.length_b   1.000
_cell.length_c   1.000
_cell.angle_alpha   90.00
_cell.angle_beta   90.00
_cell.angle_gamma   90.00
#
_symmetry.space_group_name_H-M   'P 1'
#
loop_
_entity.id
_entity.type
_entity.pdbx_description
1 polymer ?
#
loop_
_entity_poly.entity_id
_entity_poly.type
_entity_poly.pdbx_seq_one_letter_code
_entity_poly.pdbx_strand_id
1 'polypeptide(L)'
;MVKELFLQTQKVTANACGVSYRTVQQICAEADMTAAAEVLNNISVFESPKEKTQQTIIYLDDFDKSVVRQTVQEFYDSGEYPTVVKLRVCLIEKTNFSGCAKSL
;
A
#
# COMPACT_ATOMS: atom_id res chain seq x y z
N MET A 1 -5.27 -37.24 1.40
CA MET A 1 -3.98 -37.41 2.11
C MET A 1 -3.01 -36.27 1.83
N VAL A 2 -2.72 -35.93 0.56
CA VAL A 2 -1.76 -34.86 0.19
C VAL A 2 -2.16 -33.48 0.72
N LYS A 3 -3.43 -33.06 0.60
CA LYS A 3 -3.89 -31.74 1.07
C LYS A 3 -3.73 -31.51 2.58
N GLU A 4 -3.95 -32.55 3.39
CA GLU A 4 -3.80 -32.47 4.86
C GLU A 4 -2.33 -32.32 5.26
N LEU A 5 -1.43 -33.01 4.54
CA LEU A 5 0.01 -32.88 4.73
C LEU A 5 0.48 -31.43 4.51
N PHE A 6 -0.03 -30.77 3.46
CA PHE A 6 0.30 -29.38 3.14
C PHE A 6 -0.18 -28.39 4.22
N LEU A 7 -1.38 -28.61 4.78
CA LEU A 7 -1.93 -27.78 5.87
C LEU A 7 -1.06 -27.86 7.13
N GLN A 8 -0.61 -29.07 7.50
CA GLN A 8 0.23 -29.26 8.68
C GLN A 8 1.63 -28.66 8.47
N THR A 9 2.23 -28.83 7.30
CA THR A 9 3.53 -28.24 6.96
C THR A 9 3.51 -26.72 7.09
N GLN A 10 2.48 -26.05 6.56
CA GLN A 10 2.36 -24.59 6.68
C GLN A 10 2.25 -24.11 8.13
N LYS A 11 1.57 -24.87 9.01
CA LYS A 11 1.48 -24.55 10.44
C LYS A 11 2.83 -24.71 11.15
N VAL A 12 3.57 -25.78 10.84
CA VAL A 12 4.91 -26.02 11.38
C VAL A 12 5.87 -24.91 10.93
N THR A 13 5.83 -24.53 9.65
CA THR A 13 6.64 -23.42 9.10
C THR A 13 6.31 -22.10 9.79
N ALA A 14 5.02 -21.79 9.99
CA ALA A 14 4.61 -20.57 10.70
C ALA A 14 5.22 -20.49 12.10
N ASN A 15 5.15 -21.59 12.86
CA ASN A 15 5.72 -21.68 14.20
C ASN A 15 7.26 -21.60 14.19
N ALA A 16 7.93 -22.31 13.28
CA ALA A 16 9.39 -22.33 13.20
C ALA A 16 9.97 -20.97 12.77
N CYS A 17 9.29 -20.26 11.87
CA CYS A 17 9.71 -18.95 11.37
C CYS A 17 9.20 -17.78 12.24
N GLY A 18 8.36 -18.04 13.25
CA GLY A 18 7.78 -16.99 14.09
C GLY A 18 6.86 -16.02 13.35
N VAL A 19 6.23 -16.47 12.25
CA VAL A 19 5.32 -15.66 11.43
C VAL A 19 3.89 -16.14 11.57
N SER A 20 2.93 -15.30 11.17
CA SER A 20 1.53 -15.72 11.18
C SER A 20 1.27 -16.83 10.16
N TYR A 21 0.35 -17.73 10.49
CA TYR A 21 -0.10 -18.76 9.55
C TYR A 21 -0.60 -18.16 8.23
N ARG A 22 -1.30 -17.03 8.31
CA ARG A 22 -1.79 -16.28 7.13
C ARG A 22 -0.66 -15.79 6.23
N THR A 23 0.48 -15.38 6.80
CA THR A 23 1.67 -14.97 6.05
C THR A 23 2.22 -16.13 5.23
N VAL A 24 2.33 -17.32 5.84
CA VAL A 24 2.76 -18.53 5.12
C VAL A 24 1.80 -18.87 3.99
N GLN A 25 0.49 -18.79 4.23
CA GLN A 25 -0.51 -19.02 3.18
C GLN A 25 -0.40 -18.03 2.00
N GLN A 26 -0.17 -16.74 2.30
CA GLN A 26 0.03 -15.72 1.26
C GLN A 26 1.26 -16.00 0.41
N ILE A 27 2.38 -16.37 1.03
CA ILE A 27 3.61 -16.71 0.32
C ILE A 27 3.40 -17.92 -0.58
N CYS A 28 2.77 -18.98 -0.09
CA CYS A 28 2.47 -20.16 -0.91
C CYS A 28 1.57 -19.82 -2.11
N ALA A 29 0.51 -19.04 -1.88
CA ALA A 29 -0.39 -18.63 -2.95
C ALA A 29 0.31 -17.77 -4.02
N GLU A 30 1.19 -16.84 -3.59
CA GLU A 30 1.98 -16.01 -4.50
C GLU A 30 2.94 -16.87 -5.34
N ALA A 31 3.61 -17.84 -4.71
CA ALA A 31 4.50 -18.78 -5.39
C ALA A 31 3.76 -19.68 -6.41
N ASP A 32 2.57 -20.18 -6.06
CA ASP A 32 1.74 -20.98 -6.96
C ASP A 32 1.29 -20.16 -8.19
N MET A 33 0.92 -18.89 -7.97
CA MET A 33 0.56 -17.97 -9.06
C MET A 33 1.75 -17.68 -9.99
N THR A 34 2.95 -17.45 -9.43
CA THR A 34 4.14 -17.24 -10.26
C THR A 34 4.50 -18.50 -11.05
N ALA A 35 4.45 -19.68 -10.43
CA ALA A 35 4.72 -20.94 -11.12
C ALA A 35 3.71 -21.19 -12.26
N ALA A 36 2.42 -20.91 -12.03
CA ALA A 36 1.40 -21.01 -13.07
C ALA A 36 1.65 -20.02 -14.23
N ALA A 37 2.06 -18.79 -13.92
CA ALA A 37 2.37 -17.77 -14.92
C ALA A 37 3.62 -18.11 -15.75
N GLU A 38 4.66 -18.68 -15.15
CA GLU A 38 5.86 -19.14 -15.87
C GLU A 38 5.55 -20.28 -16.84
N VAL A 39 4.73 -21.26 -16.41
CA VAL A 39 4.28 -22.37 -17.27
C VAL A 39 3.47 -21.87 -18.45
N LEU A 40 2.57 -20.90 -18.23
CA LEU A 40 1.73 -20.33 -19.29
C LEU A 40 2.57 -19.55 -20.32
N ASN A 41 3.52 -18.74 -19.85
CA ASN A 41 4.23 -17.78 -20.70
C ASN A 41 5.57 -18.30 -21.24
N ASN A 42 6.07 -19.47 -20.80
CA ASN A 42 7.39 -20.00 -21.13
C ASN A 42 8.54 -19.00 -20.90
N ILE A 43 8.35 -18.06 -19.96
CA ILE A 43 9.30 -17.01 -19.61
C ILE A 43 9.43 -17.03 -18.09
N SER A 44 10.65 -17.15 -17.58
CA SER A 44 10.93 -16.97 -16.16
C SER A 44 10.81 -15.49 -15.80
N VAL A 45 9.87 -15.14 -14.93
CA VAL A 45 9.64 -13.76 -14.50
C VAL A 45 10.24 -13.59 -13.12
N PHE A 46 11.47 -13.07 -13.05
CA PHE A 46 12.07 -12.65 -11.79
C PHE A 46 11.57 -11.25 -11.42
N GLU A 47 10.56 -11.16 -10.54
CA GLU A 47 10.20 -9.90 -9.92
C GLU A 47 11.04 -9.66 -8.66
N SER A 48 11.64 -8.48 -8.55
CA SER A 48 12.27 -8.06 -7.30
C SER A 48 11.20 -7.90 -6.21
N PRO A 49 11.52 -8.21 -4.93
CA PRO A 49 10.58 -7.99 -3.82
C PRO A 49 10.13 -6.52 -3.80
N LYS A 50 8.87 -6.28 -4.19
CA LYS A 50 8.28 -4.94 -4.11
C LYS A 50 7.85 -4.71 -2.66
N GLU A 51 8.28 -3.60 -2.05
CA GLU A 51 7.62 -3.15 -0.83
C GLU A 51 6.15 -2.88 -1.16
N LYS A 52 5.25 -3.71 -0.61
CA LYS A 52 3.81 -3.46 -0.65
C LYS A 52 3.55 -2.29 0.30
N THR A 53 3.86 -1.07 -0.15
CA THR A 53 3.44 0.13 0.58
C THR A 53 1.92 0.13 0.60
N GLN A 54 1.34 0.13 1.80
CA GLN A 54 -0.06 0.46 1.98
C GLN A 54 -0.21 1.95 1.67
N GLN A 55 -0.14 2.32 0.39
CA GLN A 55 -0.64 3.61 -0.02
C GLN A 55 -2.10 3.61 0.39
N THR A 56 -2.42 4.35 1.44
CA THR A 56 -3.81 4.66 1.74
C THR A 56 -4.29 5.33 0.46
N ILE A 57 -5.18 4.66 -0.28
CA ILE A 57 -5.78 5.22 -1.48
C ILE A 57 -6.65 6.37 -0.98
N ILE A 58 -6.01 7.51 -0.76
CA ILE A 58 -6.70 8.75 -0.54
C ILE A 58 -7.19 9.10 -1.94
N TYR A 59 -8.50 9.03 -2.13
CA TYR A 59 -9.15 9.48 -3.35
C TYR A 59 -9.03 11.01 -3.40
N LEU A 60 -7.83 11.47 -3.76
CA LEU A 60 -7.53 12.82 -4.19
C LEU A 60 -7.41 12.72 -5.70
N ASP A 61 -8.31 13.39 -6.42
CA ASP A 61 -8.15 13.50 -7.86
C ASP A 61 -6.90 14.35 -8.19
N ASP A 62 -6.47 14.37 -9.44
CA ASP A 62 -5.28 15.12 -9.81
C ASP A 62 -5.44 16.64 -9.63
N PHE A 63 -6.69 17.12 -9.67
CA PHE A 63 -7.03 18.51 -9.35
C PHE A 63 -6.81 18.79 -7.86
N ASP A 64 -7.33 17.96 -6.96
CA ASP A 64 -7.15 18.08 -5.52
C ASP A 64 -5.66 18.05 -5.14
N LYS A 65 -4.88 17.14 -5.74
CA LYS A 65 -3.42 17.09 -5.53
C LYS A 65 -2.73 18.39 -5.96
N SER A 66 -3.19 19.01 -7.05
CA SER A 66 -2.64 20.29 -7.52
C SER A 66 -2.95 21.41 -6.52
N VAL A 67 -4.16 21.44 -5.97
CA VAL A 67 -4.58 22.44 -4.98
C VAL A 67 -3.83 22.26 -3.65
N VAL A 68 -3.59 21.02 -3.22
CA VAL A 68 -2.76 20.73 -2.03
C VAL A 68 -1.34 21.24 -2.25
N ARG A 69 -0.71 20.92 -3.38
CA ARG A 69 0.65 21.39 -3.70
C ARG A 69 0.74 22.91 -3.76
N GLN A 70 -0.22 23.56 -4.42
CA GLN A 70 -0.28 25.01 -4.50
C GLN A 70 -0.43 25.63 -3.10
N THR A 71 -1.33 25.11 -2.28
CA THR A 71 -1.57 25.65 -0.93
C THR A 71 -0.34 25.48 -0.05
N VAL A 72 0.36 24.34 -0.13
CA VAL A 72 1.65 24.13 0.56
C VAL A 72 2.69 25.17 0.12
N GLN A 73 2.77 25.47 -1.18
CA GLN A 73 3.69 26.47 -1.70
C GLN A 73 3.36 27.88 -1.19
N GLU A 74 2.09 28.27 -1.18
CA GLU A 74 1.64 29.58 -0.67
C GLU A 74 2.01 29.80 0.81
N PHE A 75 2.00 28.74 1.64
CA PHE A 75 2.51 28.82 3.01
C PHE A 75 4.00 29.17 3.04
N TYR A 76 4.82 28.50 2.23
CA TYR A 76 6.25 28.81 2.17
C TYR A 76 6.54 30.20 1.58
N ASP A 77 5.78 30.62 0.56
CA ASP A 77 5.92 31.94 -0.05
C ASP A 77 5.59 33.08 0.94
N SER A 78 4.70 32.82 1.89
CA SER A 78 4.37 33.74 3.00
C SER A 78 5.31 33.62 4.21
N GLY A 79 6.30 32.72 4.16
CA GLY A 79 7.24 32.47 5.26
C GLY A 79 6.65 31.65 6.41
N GLU A 80 5.48 31.05 6.23
CA GLU A 80 4.81 30.21 7.21
C GLU A 80 5.06 28.72 6.94
N TYR A 81 5.08 27.91 8.01
CA TYR A 81 5.17 26.47 7.84
C TYR A 81 3.76 25.85 7.67
N PRO A 82 3.54 25.06 6.61
CA PRO A 82 2.27 24.38 6.39
C PRO A 82 2.11 23.24 7.39
N THR A 83 1.26 23.44 8.39
CA THR A 83 0.86 22.38 9.33
C THR A 83 -0.41 21.70 8.84
N VAL A 84 -0.59 20.43 9.19
CA VAL A 84 -1.78 19.64 8.76
C VAL A 84 -3.09 20.33 9.15
N VAL A 85 -3.14 20.97 10.32
CA VAL A 85 -4.31 21.73 10.77
C VAL A 85 -4.58 22.94 9.86
N LYS A 86 -3.56 23.74 9.56
CA LYS A 86 -3.68 24.92 8.68
C LYS A 86 -4.04 24.52 7.24
N LEU A 87 -3.37 23.50 6.71
CA LEU A 87 -3.66 22.96 5.39
C LEU A 87 -5.10 22.46 5.29
N ARG A 88 -5.59 21.74 6.30
CA ARG A 88 -6.95 21.22 6.31
C ARG A 88 -7.99 22.36 6.29
N VAL A 89 -7.81 23.41 7.09
CA VAL A 89 -8.72 24.57 7.07
C VAL A 89 -8.74 25.21 5.68
N CYS A 90 -7.56 25.50 5.11
CA CYS A 90 -7.45 26.15 3.82
C CYS A 90 -8.01 25.29 2.67
N LEU A 91 -7.83 23.97 2.71
CA LEU A 91 -8.36 23.05 1.70
C LEU A 91 -9.87 22.86 1.81
N ILE A 92 -10.44 22.87 3.02
CA ILE A 92 -11.90 22.87 3.19
C ILE A 92 -12.50 24.12 2.54
N GLU A 93 -11.89 25.29 2.74
CA GLU A 93 -12.36 26.55 2.15
C GLU A 93 -12.23 26.59 0.62
N LYS A 94 -11.14 26.06 0.06
CA LYS A 94 -10.88 26.12 -1.39
C LYS A 94 -11.62 25.07 -2.21
N THR A 95 -11.79 23.85 -1.70
CA THR A 95 -12.28 22.71 -2.51
C THR A 95 -13.34 21.85 -1.82
N ASN A 96 -13.87 22.27 -0.66
CA ASN A 96 -14.74 21.42 0.17
C ASN A 96 -14.10 20.08 0.51
N PHE A 97 -12.77 20.07 0.73
CA PHE A 97 -12.01 18.86 1.03
C PHE A 97 -12.64 18.05 2.17
N SER A 98 -13.10 16.83 1.87
CA SER A 98 -13.74 15.95 2.86
C SER A 98 -12.76 15.02 3.59
N GLY A 99 -11.47 15.10 3.25
CA GLY A 99 -10.45 14.21 3.81
C GLY A 99 -10.05 14.52 5.25
N CYS A 100 -9.27 13.59 5.84
CA CYS A 100 -8.81 13.66 7.22
C CYS A 100 -7.31 13.96 7.30
N ALA A 101 -6.75 14.10 8.51
CA ALA A 101 -5.32 14.36 8.69
C ALA A 101 -4.40 13.26 8.12
N LYS A 102 -4.89 12.02 7.98
CA LYS A 102 -4.16 10.92 7.32
C LYS A 102 -4.19 11.02 5.79
N SER A 103 -5.03 11.91 5.27
CA SER A 103 -5.24 12.15 3.85
C SER A 103 -4.36 13.27 3.29
N LEU A 104 -3.62 13.96 4.17
CA LEU A 104 -2.72 15.09 3.89
C LEU A 104 -1.29 14.70 4.25
#